data_AF-A0A812WEL1-F1
#
_entry.id   AF-A0A812WEL1-F1
#
_cell.length_a   1.000
_cell.length_b   1.000
_cell.length_c   1.000
_cell.angle_alpha   90.00
_cell.angle_beta   90.00
_cell.angle_gamma   90.00
#
_symmetry.space_group_name_H-M   'P 1'
#
loop_
_entity.id
_entity.type
_entity.pdbx_description
1 polymer ?
#
loop_
_entity_poly.entity_id
_entity_poly.type
_entity_poly.pdbx_seq_one_letter_code
_entity_poly.pdbx_strand_id
1 'polypeptide(L)'
;MPDTMSQVHRFTCIHGLLHLGIDVLYTDMDTFWLRDPTHRILSSASDWDALFARHGDADCINIGVFHLRASANTVLWMSQFMAWYHDHPFEIDQRGLHIFLRLPAEKMKISYYPKDLVQIRGSVLNDTNEVVIGRVGWHGALSRMLIFHWCHEPIELKEGELNAAFDASESLASHNLPISLALLVVSSANAETAWAPVLRMRRILEAYETKQPINRTPCW
;
A
#
# COMPACT_ATOMS: atom_id res chain seq x y z
N MET A 1 -16.32 -9.32 -11.39
CA MET A 1 -17.20 -9.00 -12.53
C MET A 1 -16.53 -9.53 -13.80
N PRO A 2 -17.26 -10.13 -14.75
CA PRO A 2 -16.67 -10.74 -15.95
C PRO A 2 -15.99 -9.76 -16.92
N ASP A 3 -16.26 -8.45 -16.80
CA ASP A 3 -15.79 -7.43 -17.77
C ASP A 3 -14.53 -6.66 -17.33
N THR A 4 -13.93 -6.98 -16.19
CA THR A 4 -12.66 -6.38 -15.77
C THR A 4 -11.49 -7.09 -16.44
N MET A 5 -10.69 -6.35 -17.22
CA MET A 5 -9.43 -6.86 -17.76
C MET A 5 -8.56 -7.43 -16.64
N SER A 6 -7.98 -8.60 -16.89
CA SER A 6 -7.04 -9.23 -15.96
C SER A 6 -5.93 -8.25 -15.58
N GLN A 7 -5.72 -8.09 -14.26
CA GLN A 7 -4.66 -7.23 -13.75
C GLN A 7 -3.29 -7.92 -13.73
N VAL A 8 -3.14 -9.11 -14.35
CA VAL A 8 -1.86 -9.85 -14.42
C VAL A 8 -0.70 -8.99 -14.93
N HIS A 9 -0.97 -8.02 -15.81
CA HIS A 9 0.05 -7.12 -16.35
C HIS A 9 0.82 -6.37 -15.25
N ARG A 10 0.17 -5.98 -14.15
CA ARG A 10 0.80 -5.26 -13.02
C ARG A 10 1.92 -6.08 -12.37
N PHE A 11 1.82 -7.41 -12.45
CA PHE A 11 2.76 -8.36 -11.86
C PHE A 11 3.89 -8.76 -12.80
N THR A 12 3.77 -8.47 -14.10
CA THR A 12 4.74 -8.92 -15.10
C THR A 12 6.09 -8.24 -14.92
N CYS A 13 6.11 -6.92 -14.69
CA CYS A 13 7.34 -6.19 -14.41
C CYS A 13 7.99 -6.68 -13.11
N ILE A 14 7.18 -6.90 -12.07
CA ILE A 14 7.63 -7.40 -10.76
C ILE A 14 8.30 -8.76 -10.92
N HIS A 15 7.67 -9.67 -11.63
CA HIS A 15 8.19 -11.01 -11.89
C HIS A 15 9.52 -10.97 -12.65
N GLY A 16 9.62 -10.11 -13.67
CA GLY A 16 10.88 -9.90 -14.41
C GLY A 16 12.02 -9.39 -13.52
N LEU A 17 11.75 -8.41 -12.65
CA LEU A 17 12.75 -7.87 -11.70
C LEU A 17 13.22 -8.94 -10.71
N LEU A 18 12.30 -9.74 -10.16
CA LEU A 18 12.65 -10.83 -9.25
C LEU A 18 13.54 -11.88 -9.94
N HIS A 19 13.28 -12.21 -11.20
CA HIS A 19 14.13 -13.10 -12.00
C HIS A 19 15.55 -12.56 -12.21
N LEU A 20 15.72 -11.24 -12.22
CA LEU A 20 17.03 -10.58 -12.31
C LEU A 20 17.75 -10.46 -10.95
N GLY A 21 17.16 -10.99 -9.87
CA GLY A 21 17.72 -10.88 -8.52
C GLY A 21 17.50 -9.52 -7.87
N ILE A 22 16.50 -8.76 -8.32
CA ILE A 22 16.21 -7.40 -7.83
C ILE A 22 15.02 -7.44 -6.86
N ASP A 23 15.25 -7.01 -5.62
CA ASP A 23 14.19 -6.79 -4.63
C ASP A 23 13.22 -5.71 -5.12
N VAL A 24 11.92 -5.88 -4.86
CA VAL A 24 10.88 -4.99 -5.36
C VAL A 24 10.13 -4.36 -4.21
N LEU A 25 10.07 -3.04 -4.17
CA LEU A 25 9.07 -2.27 -3.44
C LEU A 25 8.03 -1.77 -4.44
N TYR A 26 6.81 -2.26 -4.35
CA TYR A 26 5.70 -1.87 -5.21
C TYR A 26 4.80 -0.89 -4.48
N THR A 27 4.32 0.13 -5.20
CA THR A 27 3.28 1.05 -4.73
C THR A 27 2.30 1.39 -5.85
N ASP A 28 1.00 1.41 -5.56
CA ASP A 28 -0.03 1.86 -6.52
C ASP A 28 0.16 3.36 -6.86
N MET A 29 -0.37 3.79 -8.01
CA MET A 29 -0.23 5.17 -8.49
C MET A 29 -0.98 6.20 -7.62
N ASP A 30 -1.93 5.74 -6.82
CA ASP A 30 -2.71 6.52 -5.86
C ASP A 30 -2.14 6.43 -4.44
N THR A 31 -0.83 6.25 -4.34
CA THR A 31 -0.07 6.33 -3.09
C THR A 31 0.81 7.57 -3.08
N PHE A 32 1.03 8.12 -1.88
CA PHE A 32 1.93 9.25 -1.68
C PHE A 32 2.85 8.99 -0.50
N TRP A 33 4.14 9.23 -0.68
CA TRP A 33 5.16 9.02 0.33
C TRP A 33 5.40 10.32 1.09
N LEU A 34 4.97 10.38 2.36
CA LEU A 34 5.27 11.51 3.24
C LEU A 34 6.74 11.50 3.68
N ARG A 35 7.34 10.32 3.67
CA ARG A 35 8.72 10.02 4.07
C ARG A 35 9.25 8.89 3.19
N ASP A 36 10.56 8.88 2.95
CA ASP A 36 11.22 7.72 2.35
C ASP A 36 10.96 6.46 3.22
N PRO A 37 10.21 5.47 2.70
CA PRO A 37 9.85 4.27 3.45
C PRO A 37 10.96 3.20 3.37
N THR A 38 11.96 3.35 2.50
CA THR A 38 12.89 2.28 2.10
C THR A 38 13.62 1.68 3.28
N HIS A 39 14.31 2.49 4.10
CA HIS A 39 15.06 1.95 5.25
C HIS A 39 14.14 1.21 6.24
N ARG A 40 12.95 1.75 6.50
CA ARG A 40 12.02 1.19 7.46
C ARG A 40 11.39 -0.12 6.96
N ILE A 41 11.08 -0.21 5.67
CA ILE A 41 10.56 -1.44 5.06
C ILE A 41 11.66 -2.49 5.00
N LEU A 42 12.87 -2.14 4.53
CA LEU A 42 14.00 -3.07 4.45
C LEU A 42 14.40 -3.60 5.83
N SER A 43 14.39 -2.76 6.87
CA SER A 43 14.65 -3.22 8.25
C SER A 43 13.59 -4.21 8.73
N SER A 44 12.34 -4.05 8.29
CA SER A 44 11.28 -5.01 8.58
C SER A 44 11.40 -6.28 7.74
N ALA A 45 12.05 -6.23 6.58
CA ALA A 45 12.10 -7.32 5.60
C ALA A 45 13.22 -8.34 5.87
N SER A 46 14.12 -8.11 6.83
CA SER A 46 15.26 -9.00 7.12
C SER A 46 14.86 -10.46 7.26
N ASP A 47 13.73 -10.71 7.90
CA ASP A 47 13.23 -12.04 8.23
C ASP A 47 12.12 -12.56 7.30
N TRP A 48 11.76 -11.79 6.27
CA TRP A 48 10.60 -12.08 5.43
C TRP A 48 10.96 -12.06 3.95
N ASP A 49 10.32 -12.93 3.19
CA ASP A 49 10.39 -12.92 1.73
C ASP A 49 9.38 -11.93 1.13
N ALA A 50 8.29 -11.70 1.85
CA ALA A 50 7.17 -10.87 1.44
C ALA A 50 6.66 -10.04 2.62
N LEU A 51 6.47 -8.74 2.40
CA LEU A 51 5.80 -7.83 3.33
C LEU A 51 4.70 -7.08 2.61
N PHE A 52 3.47 -7.17 3.09
CA PHE A 52 2.33 -6.47 2.50
C PHE A 52 1.77 -5.44 3.46
N ALA A 53 1.24 -4.33 2.96
CA ALA A 53 0.35 -3.51 3.76
C ALA A 53 -0.87 -4.32 4.21
N ARG A 54 -1.59 -3.84 5.21
CA ARG A 54 -2.83 -4.45 5.72
C ARG A 54 -3.94 -3.41 5.73
N HIS A 55 -5.18 -3.86 5.58
CA HIS A 55 -6.33 -2.99 5.78
C HIS A 55 -6.49 -2.62 7.24
N GLY A 56 -6.63 -1.32 7.53
CA GLY A 56 -6.80 -0.85 8.91
C GLY A 56 -8.09 -1.36 9.58
N ASP A 57 -9.14 -1.57 8.79
CA ASP A 57 -10.48 -2.03 9.19
C ASP A 57 -10.70 -3.52 8.96
N ALA A 58 -9.73 -4.24 8.36
CA ALA A 58 -9.97 -5.61 7.99
C ALA A 58 -8.78 -6.55 8.09
N ASP A 59 -9.06 -7.82 8.39
CA ASP A 59 -8.05 -8.87 8.53
C ASP A 59 -7.62 -9.43 7.16
N CYS A 60 -7.12 -8.56 6.28
CA CYS A 60 -6.44 -8.98 5.07
C CYS A 60 -5.39 -7.99 4.60
N ILE A 61 -4.57 -8.44 3.66
CA ILE A 61 -3.53 -7.62 3.05
C ILE A 61 -4.16 -6.54 2.17
N ASN A 62 -3.45 -5.43 2.03
CA ASN A 62 -3.61 -4.47 0.96
C ASN A 62 -2.42 -4.61 0.01
N ILE A 63 -2.68 -4.74 -1.29
CA ILE A 63 -1.65 -4.98 -2.30
C ILE A 63 -1.23 -3.70 -3.04
N GLY A 64 -1.65 -2.52 -2.54
CA GLY A 64 -1.21 -1.24 -3.07
C GLY A 64 0.13 -0.78 -2.51
N VAL A 65 0.64 -1.43 -1.47
CA VAL A 65 2.02 -1.28 -1.01
C VAL A 65 2.54 -2.65 -0.55
N PHE A 66 3.62 -3.13 -1.15
CA PHE A 66 4.27 -4.35 -0.68
C PHE A 66 5.74 -4.42 -1.10
N HIS A 67 6.50 -5.23 -0.38
CA HIS A 67 7.89 -5.56 -0.67
C HIS A 67 8.04 -7.06 -0.92
N LEU A 68 8.77 -7.42 -1.98
CA LEU A 68 9.19 -8.79 -2.29
C LEU A 68 10.70 -8.86 -2.37
N ARG A 69 11.29 -9.77 -1.60
CA ARG A 69 12.71 -10.10 -1.66
C ARG A 69 12.98 -11.05 -2.81
N ALA A 70 13.95 -10.76 -3.66
CA ALA A 70 14.38 -11.64 -4.73
C ALA A 70 15.05 -12.89 -4.17
N SER A 71 14.48 -14.04 -4.50
CA SER A 71 15.03 -15.35 -4.21
C SER A 71 14.45 -16.37 -5.19
N ALA A 72 15.10 -17.53 -5.35
CA ALA A 72 14.56 -18.61 -6.18
C ALA A 72 13.13 -19.02 -5.76
N ASN A 73 12.86 -19.03 -4.45
CA ASN A 73 11.54 -19.34 -3.91
C ASN A 73 10.52 -18.25 -4.20
N THR A 74 10.87 -16.97 -4.04
CA THR A 74 9.96 -15.84 -4.33
C THR A 74 9.63 -15.78 -5.82
N VAL A 75 10.61 -16.04 -6.69
CA VAL A 75 10.41 -16.11 -8.14
C VAL A 75 9.41 -17.22 -8.47
N LEU A 76 9.65 -18.45 -8.00
CA LEU A 76 8.76 -19.57 -8.25
C LEU A 76 7.35 -19.33 -7.68
N TRP A 77 7.27 -18.76 -6.48
CA TRP A 77 6.00 -18.39 -5.84
C TRP A 77 5.21 -17.40 -6.70
N MET A 78 5.89 -16.38 -7.22
CA MET A 78 5.28 -15.38 -8.10
C MET A 78 4.85 -15.98 -9.43
N SER A 79 5.65 -16.90 -10.01
CA SER A 79 5.26 -17.64 -11.22
C SER A 79 3.97 -18.45 -10.99
N GLN A 80 3.88 -19.16 -9.85
CA GLN A 80 2.68 -19.91 -9.47
C GLN A 80 1.47 -18.99 -9.31
N PHE A 81 1.65 -17.81 -8.69
CA PHE A 81 0.58 -16.83 -8.52
C PHE A 81 0.10 -16.29 -9.85
N MET A 82 1.00 -15.88 -10.73
CA MET A 82 0.63 -15.35 -12.05
C MET A 82 -0.11 -16.38 -12.89
N ALA A 83 0.34 -17.64 -12.90
CA ALA A 83 -0.34 -18.73 -13.60
C ALA A 83 -1.74 -18.99 -13.02
N TRP A 84 -1.85 -19.07 -11.69
CA TRP A 84 -3.13 -19.27 -11.03
C TRP A 84 -4.09 -18.10 -11.27
N TYR A 85 -3.62 -16.86 -11.19
CA TYR A 85 -4.46 -15.67 -11.35
C TYR A 85 -4.88 -15.44 -12.81
N HIS A 86 -4.04 -15.85 -13.76
CA HIS A 86 -4.42 -15.91 -15.17
C HIS A 86 -5.64 -16.82 -15.40
N ASP A 87 -5.65 -17.99 -14.76
CA ASP A 87 -6.74 -18.97 -14.92
C ASP A 87 -7.98 -18.64 -14.06
N HIS A 88 -7.80 -17.88 -12.99
CA HIS A 88 -8.86 -17.53 -12.04
C HIS A 88 -8.98 -16.01 -11.81
N PRO A 89 -9.15 -15.18 -12.85
CA PRO A 89 -9.10 -13.71 -12.74
C PRO A 89 -10.25 -13.13 -11.90
N PHE A 90 -11.37 -13.86 -11.82
CA PHE A 90 -12.52 -13.50 -10.97
C PHE A 90 -12.21 -13.62 -9.48
N GLU A 91 -11.10 -14.24 -9.09
CA GLU A 91 -10.75 -14.37 -7.69
C GLU A 91 -10.25 -13.06 -7.06
N ILE A 92 -9.98 -12.01 -7.84
CA ILE A 92 -9.38 -10.75 -7.39
C ILE A 92 -7.97 -11.00 -6.83
N ASP A 93 -7.00 -10.29 -7.38
CA ASP A 93 -5.57 -10.43 -7.08
C ASP A 93 -5.24 -10.36 -5.58
N GLN A 94 -5.84 -9.42 -4.84
CA GLN A 94 -5.59 -9.27 -3.41
C GLN A 94 -5.99 -10.50 -2.60
N ARG A 95 -7.14 -11.09 -2.94
CA ARG A 95 -7.64 -12.29 -2.28
C ARG A 95 -6.77 -13.50 -2.63
N GLY A 96 -6.37 -13.61 -3.89
CA GLY A 96 -5.40 -14.61 -4.34
C GLY A 96 -4.09 -14.53 -3.56
N LEU A 97 -3.47 -13.34 -3.52
CA LEU A 97 -2.20 -13.12 -2.81
C LEU A 97 -2.31 -13.42 -1.31
N HIS A 98 -3.40 -13.04 -0.66
CA HIS A 98 -3.62 -13.36 0.76
C HIS A 98 -3.53 -14.87 1.04
N ILE A 99 -4.10 -15.68 0.15
CA ILE A 99 -4.13 -17.14 0.27
C ILE A 99 -2.77 -17.74 -0.11
N PHE A 100 -2.11 -17.18 -1.11
CA PHE A 100 -0.74 -17.56 -1.48
C PHE A 100 0.27 -17.32 -0.35
N LEU A 101 0.01 -16.34 0.51
CA LEU A 101 0.79 -16.08 1.73
C LEU A 101 0.39 -16.98 2.91
N ARG A 102 -0.66 -17.80 2.76
CA ARG A 102 -1.24 -18.66 3.82
C ARG A 102 -1.58 -17.88 5.09
N LEU A 103 -1.98 -16.63 4.93
CA LEU A 103 -2.48 -15.83 6.04
C LEU A 103 -3.85 -16.37 6.49
N PRO A 104 -4.25 -16.13 7.76
CA PRO A 104 -5.53 -16.61 8.27
C PRO A 104 -6.70 -16.20 7.37
N ALA A 105 -7.33 -17.20 6.75
CA ALA A 105 -8.36 -17.02 5.74
C ALA A 105 -9.73 -17.54 6.23
N GLU A 106 -9.97 -17.61 7.53
CA GLU A 106 -11.11 -18.33 8.15
C GLU A 106 -12.48 -17.97 7.57
N LYS A 107 -12.63 -16.78 6.98
CA LYS A 107 -13.87 -16.34 6.31
C LYS A 107 -13.72 -16.11 4.80
N MET A 108 -12.51 -16.13 4.26
CA MET A 108 -12.24 -15.79 2.88
C MET A 108 -12.72 -16.92 1.96
N LYS A 109 -13.85 -16.70 1.28
CA LYS A 109 -14.38 -17.65 0.30
C LYS A 109 -13.66 -17.46 -1.03
N ILE A 110 -12.82 -18.43 -1.42
CA ILE A 110 -12.39 -18.62 -2.81
C ILE A 110 -12.93 -19.93 -3.35
N SER A 111 -13.16 -19.96 -4.66
CA SER A 111 -13.62 -21.14 -5.38
C SER A 111 -12.45 -22.06 -5.76
N TYR A 112 -11.24 -21.51 -5.97
CA TYR A 112 -10.10 -22.28 -6.50
C TYR A 112 -8.84 -22.15 -5.65
N TYR A 113 -8.67 -23.04 -4.67
CA TYR A 113 -7.47 -23.05 -3.84
C TYR A 113 -6.24 -23.49 -4.64
N PRO A 114 -5.13 -22.72 -4.59
CA PRO A 114 -3.89 -23.14 -5.21
C PRO A 114 -3.36 -24.40 -4.53
N LYS A 115 -2.77 -25.30 -5.33
CA LYS A 115 -2.17 -26.56 -4.89
C LYS A 115 -0.65 -26.47 -5.00
N ASP A 116 0.06 -27.23 -4.18
CA ASP A 116 1.52 -27.42 -4.27
C ASP A 116 2.32 -26.10 -4.27
N LEU A 117 1.88 -25.14 -3.45
CA LEU A 117 2.53 -23.85 -3.32
C LEU A 117 3.91 -23.97 -2.69
N VAL A 118 4.92 -23.39 -3.34
CA VAL A 118 6.21 -23.13 -2.71
C VAL A 118 5.99 -22.19 -1.52
N GLN A 119 6.66 -22.48 -0.41
CA GLN A 119 6.52 -21.69 0.80
C GLN A 119 7.50 -20.53 0.80
N ILE A 120 6.97 -19.33 1.06
CA ILE A 120 7.75 -18.14 1.36
C ILE A 120 7.33 -17.60 2.73
N ARG A 121 8.22 -16.87 3.40
CA ARG A 121 7.92 -16.22 4.67
C ARG A 121 7.21 -14.90 4.39
N GLY A 122 5.90 -14.87 4.58
CA GLY A 122 5.08 -13.67 4.43
C GLY A 122 4.74 -13.02 5.77
N SER A 123 4.72 -11.69 5.81
CA SER A 123 4.19 -10.92 6.94
C SER A 123 3.53 -9.62 6.46
N VAL A 124 3.00 -8.84 7.40
CA VAL A 124 2.31 -7.58 7.16
C VAL A 124 3.04 -6.40 7.79
N LEU A 125 3.03 -5.26 7.10
CA LEU A 125 3.50 -3.96 7.59
C LEU A 125 2.54 -3.41 8.66
N ASN A 126 3.03 -2.46 9.45
CA ASN A 126 2.20 -1.78 10.45
C ASN A 126 1.22 -0.82 9.75
N ASP A 127 -0.04 -1.24 9.68
CA ASP A 127 -1.15 -0.54 9.05
C ASP A 127 -1.76 0.57 9.93
N THR A 128 -1.44 0.58 11.22
CA THR A 128 -1.99 1.58 12.13
C THR A 128 -1.39 2.96 11.89
N ASN A 129 -0.11 3.03 11.55
CA ASN A 129 0.62 4.30 11.52
C ASN A 129 1.62 4.45 10.38
N GLU A 130 2.08 3.38 9.72
CA GLU A 130 3.17 3.51 8.74
C GLU A 130 2.66 3.53 7.31
N VAL A 131 1.78 2.59 6.95
CA VAL A 131 1.09 2.58 5.66
C VAL A 131 -0.41 2.72 5.92
N VAL A 132 -0.93 3.90 5.61
CA VAL A 132 -2.31 4.29 5.89
C VAL A 132 -3.17 4.20 4.65
N ILE A 133 -4.39 3.70 4.81
CA ILE A 133 -5.39 3.60 3.74
C ILE A 133 -6.50 4.61 4.01
N GLY A 134 -6.62 5.61 3.15
CA GLY A 134 -7.43 6.80 3.38
C GLY A 134 -8.89 6.47 3.70
N ARG A 135 -9.58 5.72 2.84
CA ARG A 135 -11.02 5.41 3.00
C ARG A 135 -11.37 4.69 4.30
N VAL A 136 -10.44 3.89 4.81
CA VAL A 136 -10.57 3.21 6.10
C VAL A 136 -10.44 4.21 7.24
N GLY A 137 -9.60 5.22 7.03
CA GLY A 137 -9.18 6.17 8.03
C GLY A 137 -7.94 5.67 8.77
N TRP A 138 -7.39 6.55 9.62
CA TRP A 138 -6.18 6.23 10.36
C TRP A 138 -6.24 6.77 11.78
N HIS A 139 -5.48 6.12 12.67
CA HIS A 139 -5.37 6.57 14.05
C HIS A 139 -3.91 6.55 14.50
N GLY A 140 -3.49 7.59 15.20
CA GLY A 140 -2.17 7.66 15.82
C GLY A 140 -1.45 8.96 15.53
N ALA A 141 -0.18 8.89 15.12
CA ALA A 141 0.66 10.09 15.00
C ALA A 141 1.05 10.32 13.55
N LEU A 142 0.66 11.47 12.98
CA LEU A 142 1.03 11.89 11.63
C LEU A 142 2.54 11.82 11.38
N SER A 143 3.36 12.07 12.41
CA SER A 143 4.83 11.99 12.34
C SER A 143 5.38 10.59 12.03
N ARG A 144 4.55 9.55 12.22
CA ARG A 144 4.90 8.14 11.97
C ARG A 144 4.43 7.65 10.61
N MET A 145 3.56 8.40 9.93
CA MET A 145 3.06 8.05 8.60
C MET A 145 4.18 8.11 7.57
N LEU A 146 4.35 7.01 6.83
CA LEU A 146 5.31 6.89 5.74
C LEU A 146 4.59 7.05 4.41
N ILE A 147 3.49 6.31 4.23
CA ILE A 147 2.74 6.24 2.98
C ILE A 147 1.26 6.43 3.29
N PHE A 148 0.60 7.25 2.47
CA PHE A 148 -0.86 7.39 2.43
C PHE A 148 -1.38 6.84 1.09
N HIS A 149 -2.40 5.99 1.13
CA HIS A 149 -2.96 5.29 -0.03
C HIS A 149 -4.45 5.61 -0.19
N TRP A 150 -4.83 6.24 -1.30
CA TRP A 150 -6.22 6.53 -1.69
C TRP A 150 -6.90 5.33 -2.36
N CYS A 151 -6.95 4.22 -1.62
CA CYS A 151 -7.47 2.95 -2.09
C CYS A 151 -8.97 3.00 -2.39
N HIS A 152 -9.41 2.18 -3.35
CA HIS A 152 -10.81 1.83 -3.59
C HIS A 152 -11.74 2.96 -4.10
N GLU A 153 -11.16 3.99 -4.75
CA GLU A 153 -11.90 5.02 -5.49
C GLU A 153 -11.34 5.18 -6.91
N PRO A 154 -12.18 5.54 -7.91
CA PRO A 154 -11.72 5.99 -9.22
C PRO A 154 -10.73 7.16 -9.12
N ILE A 155 -9.75 7.22 -10.03
CA ILE A 155 -8.69 8.24 -10.00
C ILE A 155 -9.27 9.66 -10.07
N GLU A 156 -10.37 9.85 -10.79
CA GLU A 156 -11.06 11.11 -11.00
C GLU A 156 -11.64 11.67 -9.69
N LEU A 157 -11.98 10.81 -8.73
CA LEU A 157 -12.51 11.24 -7.43
C LEU A 157 -11.41 11.61 -6.43
N LYS A 158 -10.17 11.17 -6.66
CA LYS A 158 -9.01 11.41 -5.79
C LYS A 158 -7.97 12.34 -6.40
N GLU A 159 -8.08 12.68 -7.68
CA GLU A 159 -7.15 13.57 -8.39
C GLU A 159 -6.93 14.90 -7.64
N GLY A 160 -8.01 15.51 -7.12
CA GLY A 160 -7.90 16.75 -6.37
C GLY A 160 -7.09 16.65 -5.07
N GLU A 161 -7.12 15.50 -4.39
CA GLU A 161 -6.36 15.24 -3.17
C GLU A 161 -4.91 14.84 -3.49
N LEU A 162 -4.71 14.03 -4.54
CA LEU A 162 -3.39 13.67 -5.07
C LEU A 162 -2.62 14.92 -5.50
N ASN A 163 -3.25 15.79 -6.28
CA ASN A 163 -2.64 17.05 -6.72
C ASN A 163 -2.28 17.94 -5.53
N ALA A 164 -3.13 18.01 -4.49
CA ALA A 164 -2.80 18.76 -3.28
C ALA A 164 -1.57 18.19 -2.54
N ALA A 165 -1.36 16.87 -2.58
CA ALA A 165 -0.17 16.23 -2.01
C ALA A 165 1.10 16.59 -2.80
N PHE A 166 1.04 16.53 -4.14
CA PHE A 166 2.16 16.92 -5.01
C PHE A 166 2.47 18.41 -4.91
N ASP A 167 1.45 19.28 -4.97
CA ASP A 167 1.60 20.74 -4.80
C ASP A 167 2.29 21.08 -3.47
N ALA A 168 1.93 20.38 -2.38
CA ALA A 168 2.56 20.54 -1.07
C ALA A 168 4.02 20.08 -1.05
N SER A 169 4.36 19.01 -1.77
CA SER A 169 5.74 18.53 -1.88
C SER A 169 6.61 19.51 -2.67
N GLU A 170 6.10 19.97 -3.82
CA GLU A 170 6.81 20.88 -4.70
C GLU A 170 7.00 22.27 -4.08
N SER A 171 6.03 22.78 -3.33
CA SER A 171 6.15 24.08 -2.66
C SER A 171 7.27 24.11 -1.61
N LEU A 172 7.60 22.94 -1.06
CA LEU A 172 8.66 22.76 -0.06
C LEU A 172 10.02 22.41 -0.68
N ALA A 173 10.06 21.94 -1.92
CA ALA A 173 11.28 21.49 -2.58
C ALA A 173 12.33 22.62 -2.66
N SER A 174 11.91 23.85 -2.98
CA SER A 174 12.79 25.03 -3.03
C SER A 174 13.37 25.42 -1.66
N HIS A 175 12.77 24.95 -0.56
CA HIS A 175 13.19 25.22 0.81
C HIS A 175 13.97 24.06 1.43
N ASN A 176 14.17 22.96 0.70
CA ASN A 176 14.78 21.72 1.22
C ASN A 176 14.11 21.22 2.51
N LEU A 177 12.78 21.39 2.61
CA LEU A 177 12.00 21.01 3.78
C LEU A 177 11.25 19.69 3.51
N PRO A 178 11.40 18.65 4.36
CA PRO A 178 10.61 17.44 4.22
C PRO A 178 9.12 17.71 4.45
N ILE A 179 8.25 17.19 3.57
CA ILE A 179 6.79 17.36 3.70
C ILE A 179 6.26 16.85 5.03
N SER A 180 6.76 15.71 5.52
CA SER A 180 6.41 15.18 6.84
C SER A 180 6.69 16.14 8.00
N LEU A 181 7.80 16.89 7.96
CA LEU A 181 8.10 17.89 8.98
C LEU A 181 7.18 19.10 8.84
N ALA A 182 6.99 19.57 7.61
CA ALA A 182 6.15 20.72 7.30
C ALA A 182 4.69 20.51 7.74
N LEU A 183 4.15 19.30 7.50
CA LEU A 183 2.80 18.90 7.92
C LEU A 183 2.63 18.93 9.45
N LEU A 184 3.69 18.66 10.23
CA LEU A 184 3.61 18.68 11.69
C LEU A 184 3.54 20.10 12.26
N VAL A 185 4.28 21.03 11.65
CA VAL A 185 4.45 22.39 12.17
C VAL A 185 3.42 23.39 11.64
N VAL A 186 2.84 23.13 10.45
CA VAL A 186 1.87 24.05 9.85
C VAL A 186 0.56 24.04 10.64
N SER A 187 0.20 25.17 11.24
CA SER A 187 -1.07 25.33 11.97
C SER A 187 -1.99 26.36 11.30
N SER A 188 -1.39 27.34 10.62
CA SER A 188 -2.06 28.32 9.77
C SER A 188 -1.12 28.77 8.65
N ALA A 189 -1.69 29.26 7.55
CA ALA A 189 -0.94 29.77 6.41
C ALA A 189 -1.77 30.85 5.70
N ASN A 190 -1.10 31.89 5.22
CA ASN A 190 -1.72 32.82 4.27
C ASN A 190 -1.78 32.13 2.89
N ALA A 191 -2.88 32.33 2.15
CA ALA A 191 -3.13 31.71 0.86
C ALA A 191 -2.03 31.97 -0.17
N GLU A 192 -1.29 33.09 -0.04
CA GLU A 192 -0.21 33.49 -0.95
C GLU A 192 1.18 32.91 -0.59
N THR A 193 1.27 32.05 0.43
CA THR A 193 2.56 31.50 0.89
C THR A 193 2.79 30.07 0.40
N ALA A 194 4.06 29.65 0.33
CA ALA A 194 4.44 28.26 0.05
C ALA A 194 3.87 27.24 1.05
N TRP A 195 3.35 27.71 2.20
CA TRP A 195 2.70 26.90 3.23
C TRP A 195 1.22 26.64 2.97
N ALA A 196 0.56 27.36 2.06
CA ALA A 196 -0.86 27.16 1.76
C ALA A 196 -1.15 25.75 1.20
N PRO A 197 -0.37 25.20 0.24
CA PRO A 197 -0.53 23.82 -0.21
C PRO A 197 -0.31 22.81 0.93
N VAL A 198 0.69 23.04 1.79
CA VAL A 198 0.98 22.16 2.94
C VAL A 198 -0.18 22.13 3.94
N LEU A 199 -0.77 23.28 4.25
CA LEU A 199 -1.95 23.36 5.12
C LEU A 199 -3.15 22.65 4.50
N ARG A 200 -3.34 22.76 3.18
CA ARG A 200 -4.40 22.05 2.45
C ARG A 200 -4.20 20.54 2.56
N MET A 201 -2.98 20.05 2.31
CA MET A 201 -2.65 18.63 2.43
C MET A 201 -2.84 18.12 3.87
N ARG A 202 -2.40 18.89 4.88
CA ARG A 202 -2.63 18.55 6.30
C ARG A 202 -4.12 18.34 6.60
N ARG A 203 -4.98 19.27 6.15
CA ARG A 203 -6.44 19.17 6.35
C ARG A 203 -7.05 17.95 5.67
N ILE A 204 -6.56 17.56 4.50
CA ILE A 204 -6.97 16.31 3.83
C ILE A 204 -6.64 15.12 4.72
N LEU A 205 -5.41 15.01 5.21
CA LEU A 205 -5.01 13.90 6.09
C LEU A 205 -5.81 13.87 7.40
N GLU A 206 -6.04 15.02 8.03
CA GLU A 206 -6.86 15.16 9.24
C GLU A 206 -8.33 14.77 9.00
N ALA A 207 -8.87 14.96 7.78
CA ALA A 207 -10.23 14.54 7.44
C ALA A 207 -10.40 13.01 7.43
N TYR A 208 -9.31 12.26 7.27
CA TYR A 208 -9.28 10.79 7.36
C TYR A 208 -8.89 10.28 8.77
N GLU A 209 -8.60 11.16 9.72
CA GLU A 209 -8.25 10.76 11.09
C GLU A 209 -9.47 10.23 11.84
N THR A 210 -9.34 9.05 12.44
CA THR A 210 -10.38 8.41 13.27
C THR A 210 -9.99 8.49 14.74
N LYS A 211 -10.98 8.75 15.60
CA LYS A 211 -10.76 8.90 17.05
C LYS A 211 -10.47 7.59 17.79
N GLN A 212 -10.81 6.46 17.19
CA GLN A 212 -10.69 5.14 17.82
C GLN A 212 -10.19 4.12 16.80
N PRO A 213 -9.43 3.10 17.25
CA PRO A 213 -9.10 1.95 16.42
C PRO A 213 -10.36 1.32 15.85
N ILE A 214 -10.33 1.01 14.56
CA ILE A 214 -11.47 0.38 13.89
C ILE A 214 -11.48 -1.10 14.27
N ASN A 215 -12.64 -1.59 14.70
CA ASN A 215 -12.82 -3.01 14.94
C ASN A 215 -12.64 -3.77 13.62
N ARG A 216 -11.59 -4.60 13.56
CA ARG A 216 -11.29 -5.35 12.34
C ARG A 216 -12.33 -6.42 12.11
N THR A 217 -12.87 -6.45 10.90
CA THR A 217 -13.65 -7.58 10.40
C THR A 217 -12.80 -8.35 9.39
N PRO A 218 -13.00 -9.67 9.22
CA PRO A 218 -12.34 -10.35 8.11
C PRO A 218 -12.74 -9.70 6.79
N CYS A 219 -11.79 -9.53 5.88
CA CYS A 219 -12.13 -9.08 4.54
C CYS A 219 -13.00 -10.16 3.88
N TRP A 220 -14.18 -9.73 3.41
CA TRP A 220 -15.16 -10.49 2.61
C TRP A 220 -15.73 -11.75 3.29
#